data_AF-A0A2E5WLX8-F1
#
_entry.id   AF-A0A2E5WLX8-F1
#
_cell.length_a   1.000
_cell.length_b   1.000
_cell.length_c   1.000
_cell.angle_alpha   90.00
_cell.angle_beta   90.00
_cell.angle_gamma   90.00
#
_symmetry.space_group_name_H-M   'P 1'
#
loop_
_entity.id
_entity.type
_entity.pdbx_description
1 polymer ?
#
loop_
_entity_poly.entity_id
_entity_poly.type
_entity_poly.pdbx_seq_one_letter_code
_entity_poly.pdbx_strand_id
1 'polypeptide(L)'
;MYDKYHKKSLFLSFGISLVWTIFSVDIYNYSFSFKVFELFDIFPFLSFGIGLYASYYIFYRILDILNFRSLHFRLEFLIYCIFYVSLLLFGEWLFYHYVGVQNLATVTYPPLAICNCFHGPIAMAGIYMMMGPLFFILNTNLLAYSHKDKA
;
A
#
# COMPACT_ATOMS: atom_id res chain seq x y z
N MET A 1 16.52 -14.17 -5.24
CA MET A 1 15.26 -14.61 -5.91
C MET A 1 14.35 -13.42 -6.23
N TYR A 2 14.21 -12.46 -5.30
CA TYR A 2 13.37 -11.27 -5.45
C TYR A 2 13.84 -10.29 -6.55
N ASP A 3 15.17 -10.19 -6.75
CA ASP A 3 15.84 -9.38 -7.79
C ASP A 3 15.32 -9.56 -9.24
N LYS A 4 14.69 -10.70 -9.56
CA LYS A 4 14.24 -10.99 -10.92
C LYS A 4 12.89 -10.35 -11.27
N TYR A 5 12.04 -10.06 -10.28
CA TYR A 5 10.63 -9.69 -10.53
C TYR A 5 10.24 -8.26 -10.13
N HIS A 6 11.17 -7.49 -9.57
CA HIS A 6 10.94 -6.10 -9.12
C HIS A 6 10.22 -5.22 -10.13
N LYS A 7 10.65 -5.25 -11.40
CA LYS A 7 10.06 -4.39 -12.43
C LYS A 7 8.57 -4.71 -12.60
N LYS A 8 8.22 -6.00 -12.59
CA LYS A 8 6.82 -6.43 -12.72
C LYS A 8 6.00 -6.08 -11.48
N SER A 9 6.56 -6.25 -10.29
CA SER A 9 5.91 -5.84 -9.04
C SER A 9 5.68 -4.33 -8.99
N LEU A 10 6.65 -3.54 -9.47
CA LEU A 10 6.53 -2.08 -9.58
C LEU A 10 5.43 -1.68 -10.55
N PHE A 11 5.39 -2.27 -11.76
CA PHE A 11 4.31 -1.99 -12.70
C PHE A 11 2.93 -2.37 -12.14
N LEU A 12 2.84 -3.51 -11.46
CA LEU A 12 1.60 -3.94 -10.82
C LEU A 12 1.17 -3.00 -9.69
N SER A 13 2.10 -2.50 -8.87
CA SER A 13 1.77 -1.59 -7.77
C SER A 13 1.22 -0.26 -8.30
N PHE A 14 1.85 0.30 -9.33
CA PHE A 14 1.34 1.49 -10.00
C PHE A 14 0.04 1.23 -10.75
N GLY A 15 -0.16 0.05 -11.33
CA GLY A 15 -1.44 -0.33 -11.94
C GLY A 15 -2.58 -0.33 -10.94
N ILE A 16 -2.41 -1.00 -9.79
CA ILE A 16 -3.40 -1.00 -8.69
C ILE A 16 -3.63 0.43 -8.18
N SER A 17 -2.55 1.18 -7.98
CA SER A 17 -2.63 2.55 -7.51
C SER A 17 -3.38 3.47 -8.48
N LEU A 18 -3.17 3.32 -9.80
CA LEU A 18 -3.86 4.11 -10.81
C LEU A 18 -5.36 3.83 -10.78
N VAL A 19 -5.74 2.56 -10.74
CA VAL A 19 -7.16 2.14 -10.62
C VAL A 19 -7.77 2.77 -9.38
N TRP A 20 -7.09 2.67 -8.25
CA TRP A 20 -7.55 3.26 -7.00
C TRP A 20 -7.74 4.78 -7.12
N THR A 21 -6.74 5.52 -7.60
CA THR A 21 -6.81 6.98 -7.73
C THR A 21 -7.91 7.44 -8.68
N ILE A 22 -8.17 6.70 -9.77
CA ILE A 22 -9.32 6.98 -10.66
C ILE A 22 -10.64 6.86 -9.92
N PHE A 23 -10.84 5.80 -9.13
CA PHE A 23 -12.10 5.58 -8.40
C PHE A 23 -12.29 6.49 -7.18
N SER A 24 -11.24 7.17 -6.73
CA SER A 24 -11.24 8.00 -5.52
C SER A 24 -10.94 9.47 -5.80
N VAL A 25 -10.95 9.88 -7.07
CA VAL A 25 -10.61 11.25 -7.49
C VAL A 25 -11.47 12.31 -6.77
N ASP A 26 -12.76 12.04 -6.58
CA ASP A 26 -13.68 12.99 -5.93
C ASP A 26 -13.52 13.04 -4.40
N ILE A 27 -12.73 12.12 -3.83
CA ILE A 27 -12.55 11.97 -2.38
C ILE A 27 -11.16 12.47 -1.96
N TYR A 28 -10.23 12.66 -2.88
CA TYR A 28 -8.91 13.22 -2.60
C TYR A 28 -8.86 14.72 -2.84
N ASN A 29 -8.72 15.47 -1.75
CA ASN A 29 -8.40 16.89 -1.79
C ASN A 29 -7.37 17.19 -0.70
N TYR A 30 -6.09 17.03 -1.01
CA TYR A 30 -5.03 17.21 -0.03
C TYR A 30 -4.72 18.68 0.25
N SER A 31 -4.29 18.97 1.48
CA SER A 31 -3.84 20.31 1.93
C SER A 31 -2.67 20.85 1.10
N PHE A 32 -1.87 19.95 0.54
CA PHE A 32 -0.85 20.26 -0.45
C PHE A 32 -1.36 19.90 -1.85
N SER A 33 -1.31 20.86 -2.76
CA SER A 33 -1.69 20.64 -4.16
C SER A 33 -0.54 19.95 -4.91
N PHE A 34 -0.68 18.66 -5.21
CA PHE A 34 0.17 17.94 -6.17
C PHE A 34 -0.56 17.68 -7.49
N LYS A 35 -1.43 18.60 -7.90
CA LYS A 35 -2.24 18.46 -9.10
C LYS A 35 -1.38 18.51 -10.35
N VAL A 36 -1.61 17.56 -11.25
CA VAL A 36 -1.11 17.57 -12.62
C VAL A 36 -2.32 17.71 -13.54
N PHE A 37 -2.29 18.72 -14.42
CA PHE A 37 -3.40 19.07 -15.33
C PHE A 37 -4.74 19.40 -14.64
N GLU A 38 -4.73 20.03 -13.46
CA GLU A 38 -5.90 20.50 -12.67
C GLU A 38 -6.91 19.43 -12.21
N LEU A 39 -6.90 18.23 -12.80
CA LEU A 39 -7.88 17.17 -12.62
C LEU A 39 -7.39 16.01 -11.76
N PHE A 40 -6.07 15.77 -11.72
CA PHE A 40 -5.50 14.58 -11.09
C PHE A 40 -4.48 14.96 -10.02
N ASP A 41 -4.78 14.61 -8.77
CA ASP A 41 -3.79 14.68 -7.71
C ASP A 41 -2.83 13.49 -7.85
N ILE A 42 -1.57 13.76 -8.20
CA ILE A 42 -0.58 12.72 -8.41
C ILE A 42 -0.10 12.12 -7.09
N PHE A 43 -0.32 12.79 -5.96
CA PHE A 43 0.15 12.34 -4.65
C PHE A 43 -0.40 10.96 -4.27
N PRO A 44 -1.73 10.71 -4.23
CA PRO A 44 -2.23 9.38 -3.91
C PRO A 44 -1.71 8.32 -4.90
N PHE A 45 -1.61 8.62 -6.19
CA PHE A 45 -1.06 7.70 -7.18
C PHE A 45 0.40 7.31 -6.89
N LEU A 46 1.26 8.28 -6.58
CA LEU A 46 2.66 8.00 -6.26
C LEU A 46 2.80 7.33 -4.90
N SER A 47 2.09 7.82 -3.89
CA SER A 47 2.17 7.32 -2.52
C SER A 47 1.70 5.88 -2.41
N PHE A 48 0.57 5.50 -3.03
CA PHE A 48 0.13 4.11 -3.05
C PHE A 48 1.01 3.23 -3.93
N GLY A 49 1.40 3.71 -5.13
CA GLY A 49 2.26 2.96 -6.04
C GLY A 49 3.62 2.62 -5.43
N ILE A 50 4.29 3.61 -4.82
CA ILE A 50 5.57 3.43 -4.11
C ILE A 50 5.36 2.64 -2.83
N GLY A 51 4.34 2.96 -2.02
CA GLY A 51 4.09 2.29 -0.74
C GLY A 51 3.80 0.80 -0.87
N LEU A 52 2.98 0.40 -1.86
CA LEU A 52 2.72 -1.01 -2.15
C LEU A 52 3.99 -1.75 -2.59
N TYR A 53 4.74 -1.19 -3.53
CA TYR A 53 5.99 -1.80 -3.96
C TYR A 53 7.03 -1.88 -2.84
N ALA A 54 7.22 -0.79 -2.11
CA ALA A 54 8.21 -0.70 -1.03
C ALA A 54 7.88 -1.65 0.12
N SER A 55 6.61 -1.73 0.54
CA SER A 55 6.19 -2.68 1.58
C SER A 55 6.44 -4.13 1.16
N TYR A 56 6.05 -4.52 -0.06
CA TYR A 56 6.35 -5.86 -0.59
C TYR A 56 7.86 -6.12 -0.68
N TYR A 57 8.65 -5.15 -1.13
CA TYR A 57 10.11 -5.31 -1.20
C TYR A 57 10.76 -5.45 0.17
N ILE A 58 10.47 -4.53 1.08
CA ILE A 58 11.04 -4.53 2.44
C ILE A 58 10.66 -5.82 3.15
N PHE A 59 9.41 -6.28 3.02
CA PHE A 59 8.96 -7.54 3.60
C PHE A 59 9.85 -8.72 3.21
N TYR A 60 10.09 -8.94 1.91
CA TYR A 60 10.95 -10.05 1.48
C TYR A 60 12.41 -9.84 1.82
N ARG A 61 12.91 -8.60 1.83
CA ARG A 61 14.28 -8.32 2.31
C ARG A 61 14.44 -8.66 3.78
N ILE A 62 13.44 -8.40 4.61
CA ILE A 62 13.43 -8.80 6.03
C ILE A 62 13.42 -10.33 6.14
N LEU A 63 12.57 -11.04 5.39
CA LEU A 63 12.54 -12.50 5.41
C LEU A 63 13.89 -13.12 4.98
N ASP A 64 14.53 -12.54 3.97
CA ASP A 64 15.85 -12.98 3.50
C ASP A 64 16.93 -12.77 4.58
N ILE A 65 16.94 -11.61 5.25
CA ILE A 65 17.89 -11.29 6.35
C ILE A 65 17.68 -12.21 7.55
N LEU A 66 16.43 -12.50 7.90
CA LEU A 66 16.07 -13.40 9.00
C LEU A 66 16.22 -14.88 8.64
N ASN A 67 16.66 -15.20 7.42
CA ASN A 67 16.77 -16.56 6.89
C ASN A 67 15.46 -17.36 6.93
N PHE A 68 14.30 -16.70 6.88
CA PHE A 68 12.98 -17.32 6.76
C PHE A 68 12.67 -17.65 5.31
N ARG A 69 13.41 -18.60 4.75
CA ARG A 69 13.33 -18.93 3.31
C ARG A 69 12.07 -19.71 2.93
N SER A 70 11.42 -20.38 3.87
CA SER A 70 10.40 -21.41 3.57
C SER A 70 9.13 -21.30 4.44
N LEU A 71 8.56 -20.10 4.58
CA LEU A 71 7.24 -19.97 5.18
C LEU A 71 6.17 -20.57 4.27
N HIS A 72 5.16 -21.20 4.88
CA HIS A 72 3.98 -21.64 4.16
C HIS A 72 3.20 -20.41 3.66
N PHE A 73 2.66 -20.45 2.44
CA PHE A 73 1.96 -19.32 1.81
C PHE A 73 0.96 -18.62 2.75
N ARG A 74 0.13 -19.38 3.45
CA ARG A 74 -0.88 -18.83 4.39
C ARG A 74 -0.26 -18.01 5.53
N LEU A 75 0.86 -18.48 6.06
CA LEU A 75 1.58 -17.81 7.14
C LEU A 75 2.32 -16.57 6.60
N GLU A 76 2.96 -16.70 5.44
CA GLU A 76 3.62 -15.59 4.75
C GLU A 76 2.63 -14.46 4.42
N PHE A 77 1.45 -14.81 3.88
CA PHE A 77 0.35 -13.89 3.61
C PHE A 77 -0.13 -13.19 4.89
N LEU A 78 -0.35 -13.92 5.97
CA LEU A 78 -0.80 -13.34 7.24
C LEU A 78 0.22 -12.34 7.80
N ILE A 79 1.50 -12.71 7.82
CA ILE A 79 2.57 -11.83 8.31
C ILE A 79 2.68 -10.60 7.39
N TYR A 80 2.59 -10.77 6.08
CA TYR A 80 2.59 -9.65 5.14
C TYR A 80 1.41 -8.70 5.39
N CYS A 81 0.20 -9.21 5.62
CA CYS A 81 -0.96 -8.37 5.91
C CYS A 81 -0.75 -7.53 7.17
N ILE A 82 -0.26 -8.15 8.24
CA ILE A 82 0.06 -7.44 9.50
C ILE A 82 1.12 -6.36 9.22
N PHE A 83 2.21 -6.74 8.55
CA PHE A 83 3.30 -5.84 8.19
C PHE A 83 2.82 -4.63 7.36
N TYR A 84 2.03 -4.88 6.32
CA TYR A 84 1.46 -3.86 5.45
C TYR A 84 0.56 -2.90 6.23
N VAL A 85 -0.38 -3.42 7.02
CA VAL A 85 -1.30 -2.58 7.80
C VAL A 85 -0.53 -1.74 8.83
N SER A 86 0.48 -2.31 9.49
CA SER A 86 1.34 -1.55 10.40
C SER A 86 2.09 -0.42 9.69
N LEU A 87 2.67 -0.67 8.51
CA LEU A 87 3.32 0.37 7.72
C LEU A 87 2.35 1.45 7.23
N LEU A 88 1.16 1.04 6.77
CA LEU A 88 0.14 1.96 6.31
C LEU A 88 -0.31 2.89 7.44
N LEU A 89 -0.67 2.34 8.60
CA LEU A 89 -1.08 3.13 9.76
C LEU A 89 0.05 4.03 10.26
N PHE A 90 1.29 3.55 10.27
CA PHE A 90 2.45 4.36 10.64
C PHE A 90 2.68 5.52 9.65
N GLY A 91 2.60 5.25 8.35
CA GLY A 91 2.72 6.26 7.31
C GLY A 91 1.63 7.33 7.44
N GLU A 92 0.37 6.91 7.54
CA GLU A 92 -0.77 7.82 7.76
C GLU A 92 -0.57 8.68 9.00
N TRP A 93 -0.19 8.08 10.13
CA TRP A 93 0.07 8.81 11.37
C TRP A 93 1.22 9.81 11.22
N LEU A 94 2.34 9.41 10.60
CA LEU A 94 3.51 10.27 10.40
C LEU A 94 3.15 11.47 9.50
N PHE A 95 2.53 11.21 8.36
CA PHE A 95 2.16 12.27 7.41
C PHE A 95 1.11 13.22 7.99
N TYR A 96 0.13 12.70 8.74
CA TYR A 96 -0.92 13.49 9.33
C TYR A 96 -0.42 14.39 10.47
N HIS A 97 0.34 13.84 11.43
CA HIS A 97 0.72 14.56 12.66
C HIS A 97 2.04 15.32 12.54
N TYR A 98 2.97 14.89 11.68
CA TYR A 98 4.30 15.50 11.58
C TYR A 98 4.52 16.27 10.28
N VAL A 99 3.99 15.78 9.16
CA VAL A 99 4.15 16.45 7.85
C VAL A 99 3.00 17.44 7.59
N GLY A 100 1.84 17.26 8.25
CA GLY A 100 0.66 18.08 8.06
C GLY A 100 -0.07 17.82 6.73
N VAL A 101 0.17 16.66 6.11
CA VAL A 101 -0.56 16.23 4.91
C VAL A 101 -1.91 15.71 5.36
N GLN A 102 -2.97 16.44 5.04
CA GLN A 102 -4.34 16.10 5.43
C GLN A 102 -5.23 16.08 4.19
N ASN A 103 -6.12 15.09 4.11
CA ASN A 103 -7.17 15.10 3.11
C ASN A 103 -8.33 15.98 3.60
N LEU A 104 -8.43 17.19 3.06
CA LEU A 104 -9.43 18.19 3.41
C LEU A 104 -10.85 17.73 3.07
N ALA A 105 -11.02 16.91 2.04
CA ALA A 105 -12.33 16.38 1.67
C ALA A 105 -12.91 15.44 2.74
N THR A 106 -12.04 14.79 3.52
CA THR A 106 -12.45 13.75 4.45
C THR A 106 -12.23 14.09 5.91
N VAL A 107 -11.65 15.24 6.25
CA VAL A 107 -11.33 15.66 7.63
C VAL A 107 -12.55 15.69 8.57
N THR A 108 -13.75 15.85 8.03
CA THR A 108 -15.02 15.87 8.79
C THR A 108 -15.49 14.47 9.21
N TYR A 109 -14.96 13.41 8.61
CA TYR A 109 -15.27 12.03 9.01
C TYR A 109 -14.59 11.70 10.34
N PRO A 110 -15.18 10.81 11.16
CA PRO A 110 -14.54 10.37 12.38
C PRO A 110 -13.19 9.69 12.06
N PRO A 111 -12.14 9.98 12.84
CA PRO A 111 -10.84 9.36 12.64
C PRO A 111 -10.86 7.87 12.99
N LEU A 112 -9.88 7.12 12.48
CA LEU A 112 -9.64 5.77 12.96
C LEU A 112 -9.18 5.82 14.43
N ALA A 113 -9.87 5.08 15.30
CA ALA A 113 -9.68 5.14 16.75
C ALA A 113 -8.24 4.86 17.22
N ILE A 114 -7.47 4.10 16.45
CA ILE A 114 -6.14 3.62 16.85
C ILE A 114 -5.05 4.70 16.66
N CYS A 115 -5.14 5.53 15.62
CA CYS A 115 -4.08 6.49 15.28
C CYS A 115 -4.54 7.95 15.32
N ASN A 116 -5.84 8.20 15.54
CA ASN A 116 -6.45 9.52 15.37
C ASN A 116 -6.01 10.17 14.04
N CYS A 117 -5.96 9.34 13.01
CA CYS A 117 -5.47 9.60 11.66
C CYS A 117 -6.40 8.85 10.72
N PHE A 118 -6.29 9.09 9.41
CA PHE A 118 -7.17 8.47 8.42
C PHE A 118 -8.66 8.81 8.64
N HIS A 119 -9.04 10.01 8.22
CA HIS A 119 -10.44 10.41 8.18
C HIS A 119 -11.00 10.02 6.82
N GLY A 120 -12.06 9.22 6.76
CA GLY A 120 -12.69 8.82 5.51
C GLY A 120 -13.86 7.85 5.70
N PRO A 121 -14.68 7.64 4.66
CA PRO A 121 -15.74 6.65 4.69
C PRO A 121 -15.20 5.24 5.02
N ILE A 122 -15.98 4.43 5.73
CA ILE A 122 -15.59 3.05 6.10
C ILE A 122 -15.19 2.23 4.87
N ALA A 123 -15.87 2.43 3.74
CA ALA A 123 -15.53 1.76 2.48
C ALA A 123 -14.11 2.10 2.00
N MET A 124 -13.70 3.36 2.12
CA MET A 124 -12.34 3.81 1.77
C MET A 124 -11.31 3.17 2.70
N ALA A 125 -11.56 3.14 4.01
CA ALA A 125 -10.72 2.45 4.98
C ALA A 125 -10.55 0.96 4.64
N GLY A 126 -11.65 0.28 4.29
CA GLY A 126 -11.63 -1.11 3.89
C GLY A 126 -10.76 -1.36 2.65
N ILE A 127 -10.91 -0.52 1.62
CA ILE A 127 -10.14 -0.65 0.39
C ILE A 127 -8.64 -0.44 0.66
N TYR A 128 -8.28 0.57 1.43
CA TYR A 128 -6.90 0.82 1.87
C TYR A 128 -6.28 -0.41 2.52
N MET A 129 -6.99 -1.01 3.49
CA MET A 129 -6.50 -2.21 4.18
C MET A 129 -6.40 -3.42 3.25
N MET A 130 -7.20 -3.46 2.19
CA MET A 130 -7.22 -4.55 1.21
C MET A 130 -6.19 -4.41 0.08
N MET A 131 -5.68 -3.20 -0.22
CA MET A 131 -4.74 -2.98 -1.33
C MET A 131 -3.45 -3.80 -1.18
N GLY A 132 -2.88 -3.84 0.03
CA GLY A 132 -1.71 -4.69 0.33
C GLY A 132 -1.99 -6.18 0.10
N PRO A 133 -2.97 -6.79 0.79
CA PRO A 133 -3.35 -8.19 0.60
C PRO A 133 -3.61 -8.57 -0.87
N LEU A 134 -4.34 -7.71 -1.59
CA LEU A 134 -4.59 -7.90 -3.02
C LEU A 134 -3.28 -7.89 -3.82
N PHE A 135 -2.42 -6.90 -3.58
CA PHE A 135 -1.13 -6.79 -4.24
C PHE A 135 -0.25 -8.03 -3.99
N PHE A 136 -0.21 -8.55 -2.76
CA PHE A 136 0.52 -9.78 -2.43
C PHE A 136 0.00 -10.97 -3.24
N ILE A 137 -1.32 -11.21 -3.21
CA ILE A 137 -1.95 -12.33 -3.94
C ILE A 137 -1.65 -12.23 -5.44
N LEU A 138 -1.77 -11.03 -6.01
CA LEU A 138 -1.51 -10.82 -7.43
C LEU A 138 -0.04 -11.04 -7.78
N ASN A 139 0.91 -10.54 -6.98
CA ASN A 139 2.33 -10.81 -7.21
C ASN A 139 2.65 -12.30 -7.15
N THR A 140 2.17 -13.00 -6.11
CA THR A 140 2.49 -14.41 -5.92
C THR A 140 1.92 -15.29 -7.03
N ASN A 141 0.68 -15.02 -7.47
CA ASN A 141 0.02 -15.81 -8.51
C ASN A 141 0.44 -15.41 -9.95
N LEU A 142 0.46 -14.12 -10.28
CA LEU A 142 0.73 -13.66 -11.66
C LEU A 142 2.20 -13.70 -12.03
N LEU A 143 3.09 -13.44 -11.07
CA LEU A 143 4.52 -13.39 -11.36
C LEU A 143 5.20 -14.75 -11.16
N ALA A 144 4.39 -15.80 -10.93
CA ALA A 144 4.84 -17.14 -10.63
C ALA A 144 5.99 -17.10 -9.63
N TYR A 145 5.74 -16.45 -8.48
CA TYR A 145 6.61 -16.51 -7.32
C TYR A 145 6.48 -17.92 -6.73
N SER A 146 6.93 -18.88 -7.53
CA SER A 146 6.73 -20.29 -7.31
C SER A 146 7.59 -20.67 -6.14
N HIS A 147 6.96 -21.05 -5.03
CA HIS A 147 7.64 -21.77 -3.97
C HIS A 147 8.36 -23.04 -4.50
N LYS A 148 8.13 -23.47 -5.75
CA LYS A 148 8.87 -24.57 -6.40
C LYS A 148 10.33 -24.23 -6.75
N ASP A 149 10.71 -22.96 -6.83
CA ASP A 149 12.12 -22.57 -7.04
C ASP A 149 12.90 -22.53 -5.71
N LYS A 150 12.25 -22.86 -4.59
CA LYS A 150 12.85 -22.94 -3.24
C LYS A 150 13.23 -24.39 -2.85
N ALA A 151 13.07 -25.36 -3.76
CA ALA A 151 13.43 -26.77 -3.57
C ALA A 151 14.71 -27.12 -4.32
#